data_AF-A0A2S7TG21-F1
#
_entry.id   AF-A0A2S7TG21-F1
#
_cell.length_a   1.000
_cell.length_b   1.000
_cell.length_c   1.000
_cell.angle_alpha   90.00
_cell.angle_beta   90.00
_cell.angle_gamma   90.00
#
_symmetry.space_group_name_H-M   'P 1'
#
loop_
_entity.id
_entity.type
_entity.pdbx_description
1 polymer ?
#
loop_
_entity_poly.entity_id
_entity_poly.type
_entity_poly.pdbx_seq_one_letter_code
_entity_poly.pdbx_strand_id
1 'polypeptide(L)'
;MKKLNCISIFFLILICISCKNEKNNGLNSNTKYELKTDSINAYNELANSDKKETFTISEYNTDNSEVENIKRPEKTIIRNLEIDTTQAFGIWTQNPDGPHADFWLTSESFYVADYDGDGAMPYILDENKITIFYNDFVQKGIITSTKNDTLKIKWSDFDVETKYVKFEN
;
A
#
# COMPACT_ATOMS: atom_id res chain seq x y z
N MET A 1 -3.27 -29.30 -44.59
CA MET A 1 -3.70 -27.96 -45.05
C MET A 1 -5.12 -28.02 -45.57
N LYS A 2 -6.08 -27.43 -44.84
CA LYS A 2 -7.37 -26.96 -45.36
C LYS A 2 -7.82 -25.80 -44.46
N LYS A 3 -7.98 -24.64 -45.08
CA LYS A 3 -8.42 -23.36 -44.47
C LYS A 3 -9.95 -23.35 -44.25
N LEU A 4 -10.41 -22.27 -43.63
CA LEU A 4 -11.79 -21.76 -43.48
C LEU A 4 -12.52 -22.32 -42.23
N ASN A 5 -13.17 -21.54 -41.35
CA ASN A 5 -13.72 -20.18 -41.47
C ASN A 5 -13.75 -19.48 -40.10
N CYS A 6 -13.31 -18.22 -40.06
CA CYS A 6 -13.49 -17.34 -38.90
C CYS A 6 -14.85 -16.64 -39.06
N ILE A 7 -15.83 -17.01 -38.23
CA ILE A 7 -17.15 -16.37 -38.22
C ILE A 7 -17.10 -15.26 -37.16
N SER A 8 -16.97 -14.03 -37.63
CA SER A 8 -17.12 -12.80 -36.84
C SER A 8 -18.61 -12.57 -36.61
N ILE A 9 -19.05 -12.57 -35.35
CA ILE A 9 -20.40 -12.14 -34.96
C ILE A 9 -20.24 -10.97 -34.01
N PHE A 10 -20.41 -9.77 -34.55
CA PHE A 10 -20.64 -8.54 -33.80
C PHE A 10 -22.11 -8.53 -33.36
N PHE A 11 -22.36 -8.58 -32.05
CA PHE A 11 -23.65 -8.17 -31.50
C PHE A 11 -23.53 -6.77 -30.89
N LEU A 12 -24.01 -5.79 -31.65
CA LEU A 12 -24.44 -4.49 -31.15
C LEU A 12 -25.84 -4.66 -30.54
N ILE A 13 -26.02 -4.37 -29.25
CA ILE A 13 -27.32 -3.95 -28.72
C ILE A 13 -27.14 -2.69 -27.86
N LEU A 14 -27.88 -1.66 -28.27
CA LEU A 14 -28.03 -0.33 -27.70
C LEU A 14 -28.78 -0.34 -26.35
N ILE A 15 -28.22 0.39 -25.38
CA ILE A 15 -28.79 1.51 -24.60
C ILE A 15 -30.28 1.44 -24.17
N CYS A 16 -30.54 1.57 -22.85
CA CYS A 16 -31.33 2.69 -22.27
C CYS A 16 -31.54 2.58 -20.73
N ILE A 17 -30.93 3.52 -20.02
CA ILE A 17 -31.47 4.39 -18.96
C ILE A 17 -32.41 3.78 -17.89
N SER A 18 -32.00 3.91 -16.62
CA SER A 18 -32.92 4.35 -15.56
C SER A 18 -32.21 5.23 -14.53
N CYS A 19 -32.26 6.54 -14.73
CA CYS A 19 -32.18 7.53 -13.66
C CYS A 19 -33.60 8.02 -13.36
N LYS A 20 -34.01 7.95 -12.07
CA LYS A 20 -35.04 8.71 -11.32
C LYS A 20 -35.57 7.81 -10.18
N ASN A 21 -35.82 8.25 -8.95
CA ASN A 21 -36.13 9.57 -8.43
C ASN A 21 -35.87 9.67 -6.91
N GLU A 22 -35.79 10.92 -6.45
CA GLU A 22 -35.59 11.44 -5.10
C GLU A 22 -36.54 10.92 -3.99
N LYS A 23 -36.06 10.97 -2.73
CA LYS A 23 -36.76 11.73 -1.68
C LYS A 23 -35.84 12.12 -0.51
N ASN A 24 -35.85 13.43 -0.23
CA ASN A 24 -35.40 14.07 0.99
C ASN A 24 -35.97 13.41 2.25
N ASN A 25 -35.14 13.26 3.28
CA ASN A 25 -35.52 13.61 4.63
C ASN A 25 -34.30 14.23 5.32
N GLY A 26 -34.39 15.53 5.60
CA GLY A 26 -33.46 16.18 6.49
C GLY A 26 -33.66 15.66 7.91
N LEU A 27 -32.56 15.34 8.57
CA LEU A 27 -32.48 15.44 10.02
C LEU A 27 -31.07 15.90 10.38
N ASN A 28 -30.98 17.17 10.74
CA ASN A 28 -29.89 17.70 11.54
C ASN A 28 -29.99 17.06 12.93
N SER A 29 -29.01 16.25 13.30
CA SER A 29 -28.70 15.97 14.69
C SER A 29 -27.21 16.09 14.90
N ASN A 30 -26.79 17.23 15.43
CA ASN A 30 -25.54 17.36 16.18
C ASN A 30 -25.49 16.25 17.23
N THR A 31 -24.65 15.24 17.03
CA THR A 31 -24.32 14.28 18.08
C THR A 31 -22.82 14.12 18.07
N LYS A 32 -22.19 14.83 19.01
CA LYS A 32 -20.81 14.62 19.46
C LYS A 32 -20.74 13.19 20.01
N TYR A 33 -20.29 12.26 19.18
CA TYR A 33 -19.97 10.91 19.63
C TYR A 33 -18.63 10.96 20.37
N GLU A 34 -18.73 10.95 21.69
CA GLU A 34 -17.64 10.63 22.59
C GLU A 34 -17.46 9.10 22.51
N LEU A 35 -16.51 8.65 21.68
CA LEU A 35 -16.14 7.24 21.60
C LEU A 35 -15.40 6.86 22.89
N LYS A 36 -16.10 6.09 23.72
CA LYS A 36 -15.51 5.37 24.84
C LYS A 36 -14.55 4.33 24.30
N THR A 37 -13.32 4.43 24.76
CA THR A 37 -12.28 3.42 24.66
C THR A 37 -12.70 2.18 25.46
N ASP A 38 -13.10 1.12 24.77
CA ASP A 38 -13.04 -0.22 25.32
C ASP A 38 -11.76 -0.88 24.78
N SER A 39 -10.69 -0.72 25.56
CA SER A 39 -9.42 -1.40 25.38
C SER A 39 -9.63 -2.91 25.45
N ILE A 40 -9.46 -3.59 24.31
CA ILE A 40 -9.08 -4.99 24.28
C ILE A 40 -7.73 -5.06 23.58
N ASN A 41 -6.73 -5.46 24.35
CA ASN A 41 -5.37 -5.73 23.91
C ASN A 41 -5.36 -6.70 22.71
N ALA A 42 -4.95 -6.20 21.55
CA ALA A 42 -4.38 -7.01 20.48
C ALA A 42 -3.09 -6.31 20.05
N TYR A 43 -1.99 -7.05 20.12
CA TYR A 43 -0.63 -6.57 20.00
C TYR A 43 -0.33 -5.96 18.62
N ASN A 44 0.27 -4.76 18.63
CA ASN A 44 1.53 -4.44 17.94
C ASN A 44 1.95 -3.02 18.34
N GLU A 45 2.52 -2.90 19.56
CA GLU A 45 3.27 -1.71 19.96
C GLU A 45 4.54 -1.62 19.11
N LEU A 46 4.58 -0.69 18.14
CA LEU A 46 5.86 -0.20 17.62
C LEU A 46 6.50 0.68 18.68
N ALA A 47 7.75 0.36 19.02
CA ALA A 47 8.59 1.10 19.93
C ALA A 47 8.87 2.53 19.42
N ASN A 48 8.04 3.50 19.82
CA ASN A 48 8.43 4.89 20.03
C ASN A 48 7.33 5.66 20.77
N SER A 49 7.52 5.88 22.07
CA SER A 49 6.55 6.54 22.96
C SER A 49 6.54 8.08 22.88
N ASP A 50 7.29 8.70 21.97
CA ASP A 50 7.43 10.15 21.91
C ASP A 50 6.87 10.74 20.61
N LYS A 51 5.57 11.06 20.67
CA LYS A 51 4.86 12.12 19.94
C LYS A 51 5.51 12.62 18.63
N LYS A 52 5.17 11.95 17.54
CA LYS A 52 4.88 12.56 16.24
C LYS A 52 4.04 11.53 15.49
N GLU A 53 2.76 11.81 15.20
CA GLU A 53 1.90 10.91 14.42
C GLU A 53 2.61 10.59 13.10
N THR A 54 3.24 9.41 13.07
CA THR A 54 4.02 8.90 11.96
C THR A 54 3.18 7.77 11.40
N PHE A 55 2.39 8.10 10.38
CA PHE A 55 1.61 7.13 9.62
C PHE A 55 2.58 6.27 8.80
N THR A 56 3.18 5.27 9.44
CA THR A 56 3.89 4.17 8.77
C THR A 56 3.03 2.91 8.67
N ILE A 57 1.89 2.94 9.37
CA ILE A 57 0.83 1.94 9.37
C ILE A 57 -0.43 2.77 9.07
N SER A 58 -1.23 2.34 8.11
CA SER A 58 -2.61 2.86 7.99
C SER A 58 -3.28 2.61 9.34
N GLU A 59 -4.24 3.45 9.78
CA GLU A 59 -4.93 3.20 11.06
C GLU A 59 -5.52 1.77 11.17
N TYR A 60 -5.62 1.12 10.01
CA TYR A 60 -6.09 -0.22 9.78
C TYR A 60 -5.07 -0.91 8.84
N ASN A 61 -4.18 -1.78 9.34
CA ASN A 61 -3.43 -2.74 8.50
C ASN A 61 -4.41 -3.79 7.91
N THR A 62 -5.53 -3.33 7.38
CA THR A 62 -6.60 -4.15 6.83
C THR A 62 -7.25 -3.40 5.69
N ASP A 63 -7.74 -4.15 4.71
CA ASP A 63 -8.70 -3.60 3.77
C ASP A 63 -9.99 -3.31 4.54
N ASN A 64 -10.52 -2.09 4.38
CA ASN A 64 -11.80 -1.70 4.96
C ASN A 64 -12.72 -1.22 3.84
N SER A 65 -13.72 -2.04 3.49
CA SER A 65 -14.67 -1.72 2.42
C SER A 65 -15.56 -0.51 2.72
N GLU A 66 -15.63 -0.05 3.97
CA GLU A 66 -16.41 1.12 4.37
C GLU A 66 -15.64 2.44 4.15
N VAL A 67 -14.33 2.37 3.92
CA VAL A 67 -13.45 3.53 3.71
C VAL A 67 -13.02 3.57 2.25
N GLU A 68 -13.24 4.69 1.59
CA GLU A 68 -12.77 4.89 0.22
C GLU A 68 -11.25 5.09 0.21
N ASN A 69 -10.54 4.32 -0.61
CA ASN A 69 -9.12 4.48 -0.79
C ASN A 69 -8.78 5.83 -1.43
N ILE A 70 -7.62 6.38 -1.07
CA ILE A 70 -7.05 7.50 -1.82
C ILE A 70 -6.83 7.11 -3.28
N LYS A 71 -6.72 8.14 -4.13
CA LYS A 71 -6.36 7.92 -5.53
C LYS A 71 -4.97 7.28 -5.63
N ARG A 72 -4.94 6.04 -6.14
CA ARG A 72 -3.73 5.23 -6.36
C ARG A 72 -3.60 4.83 -7.83
N PRO A 73 -2.38 4.56 -8.33
CA PRO A 73 -2.22 3.96 -9.66
C PRO A 73 -2.81 2.54 -9.67
N GLU A 74 -3.33 2.10 -10.82
CA GLU A 74 -3.89 0.74 -10.97
C GLU A 74 -2.85 -0.36 -10.81
N LYS A 75 -1.57 -0.03 -11.03
CA LYS A 75 -0.44 -0.95 -10.92
C LYS A 75 0.84 -0.20 -10.59
N THR A 76 1.83 -0.94 -10.12
CA THR A 76 3.18 -0.45 -9.94
C THR A 76 3.80 0.06 -11.24
N ILE A 77 4.54 1.17 -11.14
CA ILE A 77 5.23 1.82 -12.25
C ILE A 77 6.71 1.87 -11.91
N ILE A 78 7.54 1.22 -12.74
CA ILE A 78 8.99 1.24 -12.61
C ILE A 78 9.59 1.89 -13.86
N ARG A 79 10.44 2.90 -13.69
CA ARG A 79 11.07 3.62 -14.81
C ARG A 79 12.37 4.30 -14.40
N ASN A 80 13.19 4.68 -15.40
CA ASN A 80 14.41 5.48 -15.24
C ASN A 80 15.39 4.99 -14.16
N LEU A 81 15.47 3.68 -13.92
CA LEU A 81 16.16 3.09 -12.75
C LEU A 81 17.61 3.57 -12.59
N GLU A 82 17.93 4.03 -11.37
CA GLU A 82 19.30 4.34 -10.93
C GLU A 82 19.83 3.35 -9.88
N ILE A 83 19.01 2.37 -9.50
CA ILE A 83 19.36 1.30 -8.56
C ILE A 83 19.24 -0.07 -9.22
N ASP A 84 20.01 -1.03 -8.71
CA ASP A 84 19.84 -2.44 -9.08
C ASP A 84 18.63 -3.03 -8.34
N THR A 85 17.52 -3.17 -9.08
CA THR A 85 16.26 -3.71 -8.54
C THR A 85 16.33 -5.19 -8.21
N THR A 86 17.26 -5.96 -8.81
CA THR A 86 17.45 -7.37 -8.45
C THR A 86 17.94 -7.54 -7.01
N GLN A 87 18.59 -6.50 -6.48
CA GLN A 87 19.03 -6.44 -5.09
C GLN A 87 18.05 -5.72 -4.17
N ALA A 88 17.22 -4.81 -4.70
CA ALA A 88 16.21 -4.08 -3.94
C ALA A 88 14.98 -4.95 -3.60
N PHE A 89 14.58 -5.84 -4.51
CA PHE A 89 13.41 -6.70 -4.29
C PHE A 89 13.73 -7.83 -3.32
N GLY A 90 12.86 -8.00 -2.33
CA GLY A 90 13.10 -8.91 -1.22
C GLY A 90 12.20 -8.62 -0.03
N ILE A 91 12.28 -9.51 0.96
CA ILE A 91 11.64 -9.37 2.26
C ILE A 91 12.65 -8.69 3.19
N TRP A 92 12.22 -7.64 3.89
CA TRP A 92 13.10 -6.72 4.59
C TRP A 92 12.66 -6.54 6.04
N THR A 93 13.63 -6.45 6.95
CA THR A 93 13.38 -6.19 8.37
C THR A 93 14.44 -5.25 8.95
N GLN A 94 14.05 -4.40 9.89
CA GLN A 94 14.98 -3.69 10.77
C GLN A 94 15.48 -4.56 11.91
N ASN A 95 14.70 -5.58 12.31
CA ASN A 95 15.02 -6.48 13.42
C ASN A 95 15.20 -7.93 12.90
N PRO A 96 16.44 -8.32 12.52
CA PRO A 96 16.71 -9.68 12.03
C PRO A 96 16.48 -10.78 13.07
N ASP A 97 16.49 -10.45 14.35
CA ASP A 97 16.19 -11.40 15.43
C ASP A 97 14.69 -11.50 15.73
N GLY A 98 13.88 -10.70 15.03
CA GLY A 98 12.43 -10.66 15.17
C GLY A 98 11.73 -11.82 14.43
N PRO A 99 10.54 -12.24 14.88
CA PRO A 99 9.79 -13.32 14.25
C PRO A 99 9.13 -12.92 12.92
N HIS A 100 9.14 -11.63 12.58
CA HIS A 100 8.42 -11.07 11.43
C HIS A 100 9.31 -10.10 10.66
N ALA A 101 9.04 -10.00 9.36
CA ALA A 101 9.58 -8.95 8.51
C ALA A 101 8.82 -7.63 8.71
N ASP A 102 9.37 -6.53 8.24
CA ASP A 102 8.64 -5.25 8.16
C ASP A 102 7.77 -5.21 6.89
N PHE A 103 8.34 -5.60 5.75
CA PHE A 103 7.65 -5.60 4.46
C PHE A 103 8.29 -6.53 3.42
N TRP A 104 7.57 -6.77 2.33
CA TRP A 104 8.04 -7.42 1.12
C TRP A 104 7.91 -6.46 -0.08
N LEU A 105 9.04 -6.12 -0.70
CA LEU A 105 9.08 -5.31 -1.92
C LEU A 105 9.31 -6.22 -3.13
N THR A 106 8.37 -6.24 -4.06
CA THR A 106 8.43 -6.99 -5.33
C THR A 106 8.42 -6.04 -6.52
N SER A 107 8.59 -6.54 -7.74
CA SER A 107 8.39 -5.75 -8.96
C SER A 107 6.94 -5.32 -9.21
N GLU A 108 5.98 -5.90 -8.49
CA GLU A 108 4.55 -5.72 -8.74
C GLU A 108 3.85 -4.93 -7.63
N SER A 109 4.28 -5.09 -6.38
CA SER A 109 3.63 -4.51 -5.21
C SER A 109 4.56 -4.43 -4.00
N PHE A 110 4.19 -3.55 -3.09
CA PHE A 110 4.74 -3.45 -1.74
C PHE A 110 3.73 -4.06 -0.76
N TYR A 111 4.19 -4.97 0.10
CA TYR A 111 3.35 -5.65 1.08
C TYR A 111 3.87 -5.38 2.48
N VAL A 112 3.01 -4.91 3.37
CA VAL A 112 3.32 -4.78 4.81
C VAL A 112 3.09 -6.13 5.48
N ALA A 113 3.96 -6.52 6.41
CA ALA A 113 3.73 -7.72 7.21
C ALA A 113 2.45 -7.60 8.07
N ASP A 114 1.79 -8.72 8.32
CA ASP A 114 0.56 -8.81 9.12
C ASP A 114 -0.59 -7.91 8.62
N TYR A 115 -0.71 -7.77 7.29
CA TYR A 115 -1.82 -7.06 6.65
C TYR A 115 -3.03 -7.99 6.44
N ASP A 116 -4.22 -7.58 6.91
CA ASP A 116 -5.49 -8.29 6.73
C ASP A 116 -6.19 -7.86 5.44
N GLY A 117 -6.06 -8.65 4.37
CA GLY A 117 -6.69 -8.37 3.08
C GLY A 117 -5.77 -8.72 1.90
N ASP A 118 -5.91 -7.98 0.80
CA ASP A 118 -5.04 -8.13 -0.37
C ASP A 118 -3.61 -7.66 -0.05
N GLY A 119 -3.48 -6.53 0.65
CA GLY A 119 -2.20 -5.98 1.10
C GLY A 119 -1.23 -5.55 -0.01
N ALA A 120 -1.64 -5.66 -1.28
CA ALA A 120 -0.84 -5.32 -2.44
C ALA A 120 -0.90 -3.79 -2.70
N MET A 121 0.08 -3.06 -2.17
CA MET A 121 0.17 -1.62 -2.37
C MET A 121 0.93 -1.33 -3.66
N PRO A 122 0.31 -0.65 -4.65
CA PRO A 122 1.04 -0.25 -5.84
C PRO A 122 2.02 0.87 -5.49
N TYR A 123 3.15 0.91 -6.18
CA TYR A 123 4.17 1.94 -5.95
C TYR A 123 4.73 2.48 -7.26
N ILE A 124 5.37 3.65 -7.16
CA ILE A 124 6.18 4.22 -8.24
C ILE A 124 7.64 4.15 -7.81
N LEU A 125 8.47 3.53 -8.64
CA LEU A 125 9.93 3.59 -8.54
C LEU A 125 10.47 4.30 -9.78
N ASP A 126 10.95 5.52 -9.57
CA ASP A 126 11.50 6.41 -10.60
C ASP A 126 12.91 6.80 -10.17
N GLU A 127 13.93 6.46 -10.96
CA GLU A 127 15.34 6.58 -10.56
C GLU A 127 15.62 5.72 -9.31
N ASN A 128 15.91 6.36 -8.19
CA ASN A 128 16.06 5.76 -6.87
C ASN A 128 14.97 6.24 -5.89
N LYS A 129 13.94 6.94 -6.37
CA LYS A 129 12.84 7.48 -5.55
C LYS A 129 11.70 6.48 -5.54
N ILE A 130 11.26 6.11 -4.34
CA ILE A 130 10.11 5.23 -4.13
C ILE A 130 8.93 6.02 -3.58
N THR A 131 7.74 5.80 -4.14
CA THR A 131 6.48 6.35 -3.65
C THR A 131 5.47 5.21 -3.52
N ILE A 132 5.07 4.89 -2.30
CA ILE A 132 4.15 3.79 -1.97
C ILE A 132 2.77 4.40 -1.73
N PHE A 133 1.74 3.82 -2.34
CA PHE A 133 0.36 4.26 -2.20
C PHE A 133 -0.38 3.26 -1.30
N TYR A 134 -0.46 3.60 -0.01
CA TYR A 134 -1.33 2.90 0.95
C TYR A 134 -2.79 3.22 0.63
N ASN A 135 -3.70 2.60 1.37
CA ASN A 135 -5.14 2.82 1.20
C ASN A 135 -5.55 4.26 1.55
N ASP A 136 -4.91 4.88 2.53
CA ASP A 136 -5.29 6.16 3.13
C ASP A 136 -4.18 7.23 3.07
N PHE A 137 -2.92 6.86 2.80
CA PHE A 137 -1.82 7.81 2.66
C PHE A 137 -0.77 7.41 1.61
N VAL A 138 0.19 8.32 1.37
CA VAL A 138 1.31 8.10 0.46
C VAL A 138 2.61 8.24 1.23
N GLN A 139 3.46 7.20 1.18
CA GLN A 139 4.80 7.25 1.75
C GLN A 139 5.84 7.47 0.64
N LYS A 140 6.82 8.33 0.90
CA LYS A 140 7.87 8.67 -0.08
C LYS A 140 9.25 8.47 0.52
N GLY A 141 10.18 7.93 -0.26
CA GLY A 141 11.58 7.76 0.16
C GLY A 141 12.56 7.80 -1.00
N ILE A 142 13.84 7.89 -0.65
CA ILE A 142 14.97 7.74 -1.58
C ILE A 142 15.75 6.51 -1.16
N ILE A 143 15.89 5.54 -2.07
CA ILE A 143 16.73 4.36 -1.89
C ILE A 143 18.19 4.78 -2.08
N THR A 144 18.96 4.70 -1.01
CA THR A 144 20.36 5.16 -0.99
C THR A 144 21.35 4.01 -1.17
N SER A 145 20.93 2.77 -0.89
CA SER A 145 21.75 1.57 -1.10
C SER A 145 20.89 0.30 -1.15
N THR A 146 21.28 -0.65 -2.00
CA THR A 146 20.68 -2.00 -2.13
C THR A 146 21.71 -3.13 -1.98
N LYS A 147 22.94 -2.81 -1.55
CA LYS A 147 24.08 -3.75 -1.58
C LYS A 147 24.16 -4.62 -0.33
N ASN A 148 24.79 -5.80 -0.48
CA ASN A 148 25.17 -6.69 0.62
C ASN A 148 23.97 -7.09 1.50
N ASP A 149 22.88 -7.54 0.86
CA ASP A 149 21.63 -7.93 1.54
C ASP A 149 21.12 -6.86 2.52
N THR A 150 21.38 -5.60 2.20
CA THR A 150 20.97 -4.43 2.94
C THR A 150 20.23 -3.47 2.02
N LEU A 151 19.03 -3.07 2.44
CA LEU A 151 18.26 -2.01 1.81
C LEU A 151 18.29 -0.78 2.71
N LYS A 152 18.65 0.38 2.16
CA LYS A 152 18.66 1.64 2.88
C LYS A 152 17.72 2.62 2.21
N ILE A 153 16.82 3.20 3.00
CA ILE A 153 15.83 4.16 2.52
C ILE A 153 15.87 5.38 3.42
N LYS A 154 16.07 6.54 2.80
CA LYS A 154 15.82 7.83 3.41
C LYS A 154 14.36 8.21 3.15
N TRP A 155 13.48 7.85 4.07
CA TRP A 155 12.08 8.25 4.02
C TRP A 155 11.93 9.76 4.24
N SER A 156 10.90 10.35 3.63
CA SER A 156 10.68 11.80 3.66
C SER A 156 10.26 12.30 5.04
N ASP A 157 9.59 11.46 5.82
CA ASP A 157 9.03 11.82 7.12
C ASP A 157 10.00 11.57 8.29
N PHE A 158 11.13 10.92 8.02
CA PHE A 158 12.15 10.60 9.03
C PHE A 158 13.44 11.38 8.81
N ASP A 159 14.00 11.90 9.89
CA ASP A 159 15.29 12.63 9.87
C ASP A 159 16.50 11.70 9.69
N VAL A 160 16.33 10.41 9.94
CA VAL A 160 17.40 9.41 9.83
C VAL A 160 17.11 8.46 8.66
N GLU A 161 18.16 7.96 8.02
CA GLU A 161 18.07 6.87 7.04
C GLU A 161 17.72 5.57 7.75
N THR A 162 16.69 4.88 7.27
CA THR A 162 16.33 3.56 7.77
C THR A 162 17.14 2.49 7.06
N LYS A 163 17.74 1.59 7.84
CA LYS A 163 18.48 0.43 7.34
C LYS A 163 17.66 -0.82 7.59
N TYR A 164 17.42 -1.58 6.53
CA TYR A 164 16.84 -2.90 6.56
C TYR A 164 17.90 -3.94 6.17
N VAL A 165 17.80 -5.11 6.76
CA VAL A 165 18.52 -6.31 6.32
C VAL A 165 17.53 -7.29 5.72
N LYS A 166 18.01 -8.15 4.83
CA LYS A 166 17.18 -9.17 4.22
C LYS A 166 16.68 -10.11 5.30
N PHE A 167 15.37 -10.36 5.31
CA PHE A 167 14.76 -11.30 6.23
C PHE A 167 15.04 -12.72 5.73
N GLU A 168 15.73 -13.51 6.55
CA GLU A 168 15.97 -14.94 6.30
C GLU A 168 15.01 -15.73 7.19
N ASN A 169 14.36 -16.74 6.61
CA ASN A 169 13.39 -17.61 7.28
C ASN A 169 13.88 -19.07 7.23
#